data_AF-A0AAW1QB39-F1
#
_entry.id   AF-A0AAW1QB39-F1
#
_cell.length_a   1.000
_cell.length_b   1.000
_cell.length_c   1.000
_cell.angle_alpha   90.00
_cell.angle_beta   90.00
_cell.angle_gamma   90.00
#
_symmetry.space_group_name_H-M   'P 1'
#
loop_
_entity.id
_entity.type
_entity.pdbx_description
1 polymer ?
#
loop_
_entity_poly.entity_id
_entity_poly.type
_entity_poly.pdbx_seq_one_letter_code
_entity_poly.pdbx_strand_id
1 'polypeptide(L)'
;MLLFFLVPLAVLGVLSTALVVFLLGVPLVTLPHGKSGQPRKLMAGRYTAPPPPTDVVAIIVGLQIRQLWRVTEWVPVVIANLSLLYGLSQGVGGEGFLSSQLFVGNPLINIQYWRSFDDLVAYSRRPANQHFVRWVKFSQKLKAGNVKSIGLFHEVYKAQPGTFEAIYLQMEPTGLGLACGMAPADTESTAAQRFEMRRPGTPQTNHKY
;
A
#
# COMPACT_ATOMS: atom_id res chain seq x y z
N MET A 1 -52.90 16.10 -21.45
CA MET A 1 -51.54 15.77 -21.94
C MET A 1 -50.55 16.68 -21.22
N LEU A 2 -49.91 16.18 -20.17
CA LEU A 2 -48.62 16.61 -19.56
C LEU A 2 -48.53 16.00 -18.15
N LEU A 3 -47.79 14.89 -18.03
CA LEU A 3 -47.41 14.28 -16.76
C LEU A 3 -46.12 14.94 -16.26
N PHE A 4 -46.16 15.57 -15.09
CA PHE A 4 -45.00 15.90 -14.27
C PHE A 4 -44.85 14.81 -13.20
N PHE A 5 -43.89 13.90 -13.35
CA PHE A 5 -43.42 13.07 -12.25
C PHE A 5 -42.21 13.74 -11.60
N LEU A 6 -42.45 14.31 -10.42
CA LEU A 6 -41.43 14.72 -9.46
C LEU A 6 -40.64 13.48 -9.01
N VAL A 7 -39.37 13.41 -9.41
CA VAL A 7 -38.37 12.59 -8.72
C VAL A 7 -37.92 13.38 -7.48
N PRO A 8 -37.91 12.80 -6.26
CA PRO A 8 -37.56 13.56 -5.07
C PRO A 8 -36.07 13.95 -5.08
N LEU A 9 -35.78 15.25 -5.01
CA LEU A 9 -34.44 15.85 -4.96
C LEU A 9 -33.59 15.43 -3.73
N ALA A 10 -34.08 14.58 -2.84
CA ALA A 10 -33.40 14.22 -1.58
C ALA A 10 -32.35 13.11 -1.73
N VAL A 11 -32.26 12.42 -2.87
CA VAL A 11 -31.26 11.34 -3.10
C VAL A 11 -29.96 11.87 -3.74
N LEU A 12 -29.95 13.09 -4.26
CA LEU A 12 -28.77 13.70 -4.91
C LEU A 12 -27.77 14.35 -3.94
N GLY A 13 -28.16 14.63 -2.69
CA GLY A 13 -27.32 15.36 -1.73
C GLY A 13 -26.20 14.54 -1.09
N VAL A 14 -26.43 13.24 -0.83
CA VAL A 14 -25.44 12.38 -0.15
C VAL A 14 -24.52 11.65 -1.14
N LEU A 15 -24.95 11.51 -2.40
CA LEU A 15 -24.09 10.97 -3.46
C LEU A 15 -23.04 11.98 -3.94
N SER A 16 -23.26 13.29 -3.81
CA SER A 16 -22.37 14.31 -4.36
C SER A 16 -21.01 14.38 -3.64
N THR A 17 -20.97 14.32 -2.31
CA THR A 17 -19.70 14.45 -1.55
C THR A 17 -18.83 13.19 -1.60
N ALA A 18 -19.42 11.99 -1.62
CA ALA A 18 -18.66 10.76 -1.80
C ALA A 18 -18.12 10.61 -3.23
N LEU A 19 -18.86 11.12 -4.23
CA LEU A 19 -18.49 11.06 -5.65
C LEU A 19 -17.40 12.08 -6.00
N VAL A 20 -17.37 13.26 -5.38
CA VAL A 20 -16.36 14.30 -5.65
C VAL A 20 -14.97 13.92 -5.12
N VAL A 21 -14.87 13.23 -3.99
CA VAL A 21 -13.58 12.70 -3.49
C VAL A 21 -13.05 11.56 -4.37
N PHE A 22 -13.94 10.80 -5.02
CA PHE A 22 -13.57 9.69 -5.90
C PHE A 22 -13.28 10.10 -7.36
N LEU A 23 -13.87 11.22 -7.84
CA LEU A 23 -13.72 11.70 -9.22
C LEU A 23 -12.63 12.75 -9.42
N LEU A 24 -12.22 13.50 -8.39
CA LEU A 24 -11.28 14.62 -8.59
C LEU A 24 -9.80 14.22 -8.68
N GLY A 25 -9.43 12.95 -8.55
CA GLY A 25 -8.06 12.51 -8.81
C GLY A 25 -6.99 13.30 -8.06
N VAL A 26 -7.33 13.90 -6.90
CA VAL A 26 -6.36 14.58 -6.03
C VAL A 26 -5.62 13.48 -5.27
N PRO A 27 -4.38 13.16 -5.62
CA PRO A 27 -3.69 12.03 -5.02
C PRO A 27 -2.83 12.59 -3.90
N LEU A 28 -3.39 12.90 -2.74
CA LEU A 28 -2.52 13.11 -1.58
C LEU A 28 -3.22 12.95 -0.23
N VAL A 29 -3.79 11.78 -0.01
CA VAL A 29 -3.70 11.21 1.33
C VAL A 29 -2.96 9.89 1.19
N THR A 30 -1.64 9.97 1.01
CA THR A 30 -0.84 8.88 1.51
C THR A 30 -1.04 8.91 3.02
N LEU A 31 -1.51 7.81 3.61
CA LEU A 31 -1.32 7.55 5.04
C LEU A 31 -0.15 6.58 5.15
N PRO A 32 1.09 7.07 5.00
CA PRO A 32 2.26 6.25 5.19
C PRO A 32 2.42 6.03 6.68
N HIS A 33 2.32 4.77 7.08
CA HIS A 33 2.52 4.37 8.45
C HIS A 33 3.83 3.59 8.51
N GLY A 34 4.89 4.25 8.98
CA GLY A 34 6.09 3.57 9.49
C GLY A 34 5.89 3.23 10.96
N LYS A 35 6.78 2.41 11.55
CA LYS A 35 6.73 2.08 12.99
C LYS A 35 6.80 3.28 13.94
N SER A 36 7.17 4.47 13.46
CA SER A 36 7.15 5.69 14.24
C SER A 36 6.16 6.68 13.63
N GLY A 37 5.21 7.16 14.43
CA GLY A 37 4.37 8.32 14.11
C GLY A 37 5.15 9.64 14.07
N GLN A 38 6.43 9.59 13.70
CA GLN A 38 7.31 10.75 13.56
C GLN A 38 7.00 11.44 12.22
N PRO A 39 6.83 12.77 12.19
CA PRO A 39 6.67 13.51 10.96
C PRO A 39 7.89 13.29 10.07
N ARG A 40 7.66 12.81 8.85
CA ARG A 40 8.73 12.52 7.90
C ARG A 40 9.24 13.83 7.31
N LYS A 41 10.51 14.12 7.53
CA LYS A 41 11.16 15.31 7.00
C LYS A 41 11.43 15.14 5.51
N LEU A 42 11.06 16.14 4.71
CA LEU A 42 11.48 16.25 3.31
C LEU A 42 13.00 16.13 3.22
N MET A 43 13.48 15.19 2.40
CA MET A 43 14.91 14.99 2.19
C MET A 43 15.34 15.68 0.89
N ALA A 44 16.03 16.82 1.02
CA ALA A 44 16.59 17.53 -0.12
C ALA A 44 17.82 16.78 -0.66
N GLY A 45 17.86 16.57 -1.98
CA GLY A 45 18.93 15.85 -2.67
C GLY A 45 18.51 14.47 -3.18
N ARG A 46 19.50 13.62 -3.45
CA ARG A 46 19.35 12.28 -4.02
C ARG A 46 19.68 11.23 -2.97
N TYR A 47 18.76 10.29 -2.78
CA TYR A 47 18.85 9.23 -1.77
C TYR A 47 18.49 7.87 -2.38
N THR A 48 18.89 6.82 -1.68
CA THR A 48 18.55 5.43 -1.97
C THR A 48 18.11 4.71 -0.71
N ALA A 49 17.47 3.55 -0.86
CA ALA A 49 17.25 2.62 0.23
C ALA A 49 18.44 1.65 0.31
N PRO A 50 19.22 1.63 1.41
CA PRO A 50 20.30 0.67 1.57
C PRO A 50 19.72 -0.75 1.73
N PRO A 51 20.42 -1.79 1.23
CA PRO A 51 20.04 -3.17 1.48
C PRO A 51 20.03 -3.47 2.99
N PRO A 52 18.92 -3.96 3.56
CA PRO A 52 18.93 -4.44 4.94
C PRO A 52 19.77 -5.72 5.08
N PRO A 53 20.13 -6.12 6.31
CA PRO A 53 20.88 -7.35 6.55
C PRO A 53 20.09 -8.62 6.25
N THR A 54 18.77 -8.53 6.12
CA THR A 54 17.86 -9.64 5.83
C THR A 54 17.03 -9.35 4.58
N ASP A 55 16.25 -10.34 4.14
CA ASP A 55 15.23 -10.14 3.10
C ASP A 55 14.27 -8.99 3.44
N VAL A 56 13.63 -8.44 2.41
CA VAL A 56 12.46 -7.58 2.51
C VAL A 56 11.37 -8.13 1.61
N VAL A 57 10.14 -8.15 2.13
CA VAL A 57 8.95 -8.56 1.40
C VAL A 57 8.05 -7.37 1.16
N ALA A 58 7.68 -7.15 -0.10
CA ALA A 58 6.65 -6.19 -0.47
C ALA A 58 5.37 -6.95 -0.83
N ILE A 59 4.24 -6.58 -0.22
CA ILE A 59 2.92 -7.00 -0.65
C ILE A 59 2.14 -5.79 -1.16
N ILE A 60 1.63 -5.91 -2.39
CA ILE A 60 0.74 -4.93 -3.01
C ILE A 60 -0.66 -5.53 -2.97
N VAL A 61 -1.63 -4.81 -2.41
CA VAL A 61 -3.03 -5.21 -2.36
C VAL A 61 -3.84 -4.13 -3.02
N GLY A 62 -4.58 -4.48 -4.07
CA GLY A 62 -5.45 -3.55 -4.78
C GLY A 62 -6.91 -3.92 -4.68
N LEU A 63 -7.76 -2.91 -4.48
CA LEU A 63 -9.21 -3.00 -4.53
C LEU A 63 -9.73 -2.09 -5.64
N GLN A 64 -10.30 -2.68 -6.68
CA GLN A 64 -10.92 -1.96 -7.78
C GLN A 64 -12.44 -1.90 -7.60
N ILE A 65 -13.03 -0.71 -7.65
CA ILE A 65 -14.48 -0.53 -7.62
C ILE A 65 -14.98 -0.43 -9.07
N ARG A 66 -15.78 -1.40 -9.49
CA ARG A 66 -16.31 -1.52 -10.86
C ARG A 66 -17.71 -0.91 -11.00
N GLN A 67 -18.50 -0.89 -9.93
CA GLN A 67 -19.89 -0.38 -9.93
C GLN A 67 -20.09 0.57 -8.74
N LEU A 68 -19.88 1.87 -8.96
CA LEU A 68 -19.86 2.88 -7.89
C LEU A 68 -21.17 2.93 -7.07
N TRP A 69 -22.32 2.71 -7.72
CA TRP A 69 -23.64 2.78 -7.08
C TRP A 69 -23.94 1.61 -6.13
N ARG A 70 -23.19 0.51 -6.17
CA ARG A 70 -23.38 -0.65 -5.27
C ARG A 70 -22.62 -0.47 -3.95
N VAL A 71 -22.88 0.66 -3.28
CA VAL A 71 -22.17 1.11 -2.07
C VAL A 71 -22.17 0.09 -0.94
N THR A 72 -23.26 -0.65 -0.77
CA THR A 72 -23.40 -1.68 0.28
C THR A 72 -22.46 -2.88 0.09
N GLU A 73 -21.96 -3.10 -1.11
CA GLU A 73 -20.99 -4.17 -1.39
C GLU A 73 -19.56 -3.73 -1.14
N TRP A 74 -19.18 -2.54 -1.60
CA TRP A 74 -17.78 -2.13 -1.60
C TRP A 74 -17.38 -1.32 -0.36
N VAL A 75 -18.28 -0.52 0.23
CA VAL A 75 -17.96 0.32 1.41
C VAL A 75 -17.48 -0.52 2.60
N PRO A 76 -18.13 -1.64 2.98
CA PRO A 76 -17.65 -2.45 4.10
C PRO A 76 -16.25 -3.04 3.86
N VAL A 77 -15.89 -3.34 2.60
CA VAL A 77 -14.58 -3.87 2.23
C VAL A 77 -13.50 -2.78 2.35
N VAL A 78 -13.80 -1.56 1.88
CA VAL A 78 -12.92 -0.40 2.06
C VAL A 78 -12.67 -0.14 3.55
N ILE A 79 -13.73 -0.08 4.36
CA ILE A 79 -13.62 0.14 5.80
C ILE A 79 -12.77 -0.95 6.45
N ALA A 80 -12.99 -2.22 6.11
CA ALA A 80 -12.20 -3.32 6.67
C ALA A 80 -10.70 -3.21 6.33
N ASN A 81 -10.36 -2.81 5.11
CA ASN A 81 -8.98 -2.58 4.69
C ASN A 81 -8.34 -1.40 5.44
N LEU A 82 -9.08 -0.29 5.58
CA LEU A 82 -8.62 0.88 6.34
C LEU A 82 -8.41 0.54 7.84
N SER A 83 -9.32 -0.21 8.45
CA SER A 83 -9.17 -0.67 9.84
C SER A 83 -7.93 -1.56 10.03
N LEU A 84 -7.62 -2.42 9.05
CA LEU A 84 -6.40 -3.23 9.08
C LEU A 84 -5.15 -2.36 9.03
N LEU A 85 -5.13 -1.39 8.11
CA LEU A 85 -4.01 -0.46 7.96
C LEU A 85 -3.79 0.40 9.21
N TYR A 86 -4.89 0.83 9.83
CA TYR A 86 -4.82 1.51 11.11
C TYR A 86 -4.25 0.59 12.21
N GLY A 87 -4.69 -0.66 12.29
CA GLY A 87 -4.08 -1.63 13.23
C GLY A 87 -2.58 -1.80 13.01
N LEU A 88 -2.13 -1.90 11.75
CA LEU A 88 -0.70 -1.95 11.42
C LEU A 88 0.05 -0.71 11.91
N SER A 89 -0.54 0.49 11.77
CA SER A 89 0.07 1.72 12.27
C SER A 89 0.17 1.81 13.79
N GLN A 90 -0.74 1.14 14.50
CA GLN A 90 -0.71 1.03 15.96
C GLN A 90 0.22 -0.09 16.46
N GLY A 91 1.04 -0.70 15.58
CA GLY A 91 2.01 -1.72 15.96
C GLY A 91 1.45 -3.16 16.05
N VAL A 92 0.21 -3.40 15.63
CA VAL A 92 -0.39 -4.76 15.61
C VAL A 92 0.37 -5.71 14.67
N GLY A 93 1.09 -5.15 13.68
CA GLY A 93 2.00 -5.87 12.79
C GLY A 93 3.21 -6.50 13.49
N GLY A 94 3.49 -6.11 14.74
CA GLY A 94 4.65 -6.56 15.50
C GLY A 94 5.97 -6.14 14.85
N GLU A 95 7.04 -6.84 15.19
CA GLU A 95 8.38 -6.49 14.70
C GLU A 95 8.57 -6.77 13.21
N GLY A 96 7.80 -7.69 12.64
CA GLY A 96 7.92 -8.09 11.24
C GLY A 96 7.37 -7.09 10.24
N PHE A 97 6.39 -6.26 10.63
CA PHE A 97 5.85 -5.20 9.78
C PHE A 97 6.80 -4.00 9.75
N LEU A 98 7.21 -3.52 8.57
CA LEU A 98 8.15 -2.40 8.44
C LEU A 98 7.42 -1.08 8.18
N SER A 99 6.56 -1.06 7.16
CA SER A 99 5.76 0.12 6.82
C SER A 99 4.63 -0.22 5.86
N SER A 100 3.65 0.68 5.72
CA SER A 100 2.62 0.61 4.68
C SER A 100 2.30 1.98 4.09
N GLN A 101 1.86 2.01 2.83
CA GLN A 101 1.35 3.18 2.14
C GLN A 101 0.03 2.87 1.45
N LEU A 102 -0.94 3.76 1.62
CA LEU A 102 -2.20 3.75 0.90
C LEU A 102 -2.18 4.80 -0.21
N PHE A 103 -2.48 4.40 -1.43
CA PHE A 103 -2.68 5.27 -2.58
C PHE A 103 -4.17 5.25 -2.94
N VAL A 104 -4.81 6.40 -2.78
CA VAL A 104 -6.22 6.59 -3.09
C VAL A 104 -6.37 6.75 -4.61
N GLY A 105 -7.15 5.85 -5.21
CA GLY A 105 -7.41 5.78 -6.64
C GLY A 105 -8.41 4.67 -6.92
N ASN A 106 -8.55 4.29 -8.20
CA ASN A 106 -9.30 3.11 -8.60
C ASN A 106 -8.48 2.29 -9.60
N PRO A 107 -7.68 1.32 -9.13
CA PRO A 107 -7.80 0.68 -7.82
C PRO A 107 -7.27 1.51 -6.65
N LEU A 108 -7.85 1.29 -5.47
CA LEU A 108 -7.29 1.68 -4.18
C LEU A 108 -6.11 0.73 -3.90
N ILE A 109 -4.89 1.26 -3.80
CA ILE A 109 -3.67 0.43 -3.70
C ILE A 109 -3.06 0.59 -2.31
N ASN A 110 -2.78 -0.53 -1.67
CA ASN A 110 -2.02 -0.61 -0.43
C ASN A 110 -0.71 -1.36 -0.68
N ILE A 111 0.42 -0.72 -0.38
CA ILE A 111 1.75 -1.35 -0.43
C ILE A 111 2.25 -1.51 1.00
N GLN A 112 2.61 -2.72 1.39
CA GLN A 112 3.17 -3.01 2.71
C GLN A 112 4.54 -3.66 2.58
N TYR A 113 5.44 -3.32 3.49
CA TYR A 113 6.78 -3.89 3.58
C TYR A 113 6.91 -4.69 4.87
N TRP A 114 7.51 -5.87 4.77
CA TRP A 114 7.69 -6.83 5.84
C TRP A 114 9.15 -7.31 5.86
N ARG A 115 9.65 -7.65 7.05
CA ARG A 115 11.00 -8.17 7.26
C ARG A 115 11.20 -9.57 6.68
N SER A 116 10.14 -10.37 6.61
CA SER A 116 10.21 -11.71 6.02
C SER A 116 8.84 -12.16 5.51
N PHE A 117 8.85 -13.18 4.64
CA PHE A 117 7.59 -13.76 4.16
C PHE A 117 6.85 -14.49 5.28
N ASP A 118 7.59 -15.10 6.21
CA ASP A 118 7.03 -15.78 7.37
C ASP A 118 6.35 -14.78 8.32
N ASP A 119 6.95 -13.62 8.57
CA ASP A 119 6.33 -12.54 9.36
C ASP A 119 4.99 -12.09 8.73
N LEU A 120 4.96 -11.89 7.40
CA LEU A 120 3.75 -11.57 6.65
C LEU A 120 2.68 -12.67 6.78
N VAL A 121 3.07 -13.93 6.57
CA VAL A 121 2.14 -15.07 6.64
C VAL A 121 1.60 -15.23 8.06
N ALA A 122 2.46 -15.16 9.07
CA ALA A 122 2.08 -15.24 10.48
C ALA A 122 1.07 -14.15 10.84
N TYR A 123 1.29 -12.91 10.40
CA TYR A 123 0.33 -11.82 10.60
C TYR A 123 -1.00 -12.09 9.88
N SER A 124 -0.94 -12.52 8.61
CA SER A 124 -2.13 -12.73 7.77
C SER A 124 -3.06 -13.83 8.30
N ARG A 125 -2.50 -14.82 9.00
CA ARG A 125 -3.21 -15.98 9.57
C ARG A 125 -3.57 -15.82 11.05
N ARG A 126 -3.10 -14.77 11.72
CA ARG A 126 -3.31 -14.60 13.17
C ARG A 126 -4.82 -14.54 13.48
N PRO A 127 -5.38 -15.47 14.28
CA PRO A 127 -6.81 -15.50 14.57
C PRO A 127 -7.30 -14.22 15.26
N ALA A 128 -6.47 -13.64 16.12
CA ALA A 128 -6.75 -12.41 16.85
C ALA A 128 -6.96 -11.17 15.95
N ASN A 129 -6.41 -11.17 14.72
CA ASN A 129 -6.44 -10.00 13.85
C ASN A 129 -7.75 -9.87 13.06
N GLN A 130 -8.69 -10.83 13.18
CA GLN A 130 -9.97 -10.94 12.44
C GLN A 130 -9.87 -10.91 10.90
N HIS A 131 -8.72 -10.54 10.33
CA HIS A 131 -8.48 -10.34 8.92
C HIS A 131 -8.76 -11.61 8.11
N PHE A 132 -8.19 -12.74 8.54
CA PHE A 132 -8.41 -14.02 7.89
C PHE A 132 -9.89 -14.43 7.88
N VAL A 133 -10.60 -14.26 9.01
CA VAL A 133 -12.02 -14.59 9.11
C VAL A 133 -12.87 -13.69 8.21
N ARG A 134 -12.58 -12.38 8.17
CA ARG A 134 -13.24 -11.43 7.27
C ARG A 134 -12.98 -11.79 5.81
N TRP A 135 -11.73 -12.13 5.47
CA TRP A 135 -11.34 -12.57 4.13
C TRP A 135 -12.05 -13.86 3.69
N VAL A 136 -12.14 -14.86 4.56
CA VAL A 136 -12.84 -16.13 4.25
C VAL A 136 -14.32 -15.88 3.97
N LYS A 137 -15.02 -15.15 4.84
CA LYS A 137 -16.45 -14.80 4.64
C LYS A 137 -16.66 -14.02 3.36
N PHE A 138 -15.78 -13.07 3.09
CA PHE A 138 -15.84 -12.25 1.89
C PHE A 138 -15.57 -13.07 0.61
N SER A 139 -14.55 -13.94 0.63
CA SER A 139 -14.22 -14.85 -0.46
C SER A 139 -15.37 -15.80 -0.80
N GLN A 140 -16.11 -16.27 0.20
CA GLN A 140 -17.31 -17.08 0.00
C GLN A 140 -18.39 -16.29 -0.76
N LYS A 141 -18.63 -15.01 -0.39
CA LYS A 141 -19.58 -14.14 -1.10
C LYS A 141 -19.17 -13.87 -2.55
N LEU A 142 -17.87 -13.66 -2.79
CA LEU A 142 -17.34 -13.52 -4.16
C LEU A 142 -17.57 -14.79 -4.98
N LYS A 143 -17.21 -15.96 -4.44
CA LYS A 143 -17.38 -17.26 -5.13
C LYS A 143 -18.85 -17.57 -5.44
N ALA A 144 -19.77 -17.18 -4.56
CA ALA A 144 -21.20 -17.33 -4.77
C ALA A 144 -21.78 -16.32 -5.79
N GLY A 145 -20.99 -15.38 -6.32
CA GLY A 145 -21.46 -14.36 -7.26
C GLY A 145 -22.31 -13.26 -6.62
N ASN A 146 -22.33 -13.18 -5.29
CA ASN A 146 -23.12 -12.19 -4.53
C ASN A 146 -22.49 -10.79 -4.54
N VAL A 147 -21.23 -10.69 -4.95
CA VAL A 147 -20.48 -9.43 -5.03
C VAL A 147 -19.91 -9.31 -6.43
N LYS A 148 -20.34 -8.29 -7.19
CA LYS A 148 -19.88 -8.04 -8.59
C LYS A 148 -19.32 -6.63 -8.79
N SER A 149 -19.48 -5.78 -7.78
CA SER A 149 -19.09 -4.38 -7.79
C SER A 149 -17.60 -4.13 -7.56
N ILE A 150 -16.82 -5.16 -7.22
CA ILE A 150 -15.40 -5.02 -6.88
C ILE A 150 -14.52 -6.09 -7.54
N GLY A 151 -13.28 -5.70 -7.82
CA GLY A 151 -12.17 -6.57 -8.17
C GLY A 151 -11.07 -6.44 -7.11
N LEU A 152 -10.28 -7.50 -6.93
CA LEU A 152 -9.20 -7.54 -5.96
C LEU A 152 -7.99 -8.21 -6.58
N PHE A 153 -6.81 -7.72 -6.25
CA PHE A 153 -5.56 -8.41 -6.52
C PHE A 153 -4.62 -8.30 -5.32
N HIS A 154 -3.71 -9.26 -5.22
CA HIS A 154 -2.50 -9.08 -4.43
C HIS A 154 -1.29 -9.57 -5.21
N GLU A 155 -0.15 -8.97 -4.95
CA GLU A 155 1.15 -9.40 -5.46
C GLU A 155 2.12 -9.41 -4.28
N VAL A 156 2.96 -10.44 -4.21
CA VAL A 156 3.98 -10.55 -3.15
C VAL A 156 5.33 -10.74 -3.79
N TYR A 157 6.27 -9.87 -3.45
CA TYR A 157 7.64 -9.89 -3.91
C TYR A 157 8.57 -10.09 -2.72
N LYS A 158 9.51 -11.03 -2.85
CA LYS A 158 10.59 -11.23 -1.89
C LYS A 158 11.90 -10.76 -2.52
N ALA A 159 12.52 -9.77 -1.92
CA ALA A 159 13.83 -9.26 -2.32
C ALA A 159 14.87 -9.64 -1.27
N GLN A 160 15.96 -10.28 -1.71
CA GLN A 160 17.13 -10.51 -0.89
C GLN A 160 17.96 -9.22 -0.80
N PRO A 161 18.87 -9.10 0.18
CA PRO A 161 19.84 -8.02 0.20
C PRO A 161 20.53 -7.90 -1.17
N GLY A 162 20.43 -6.71 -1.76
CA GLY A 162 21.10 -6.40 -3.03
C GLY A 162 20.38 -6.82 -4.31
N THR A 163 19.18 -7.40 -4.21
CA THR A 163 18.35 -7.75 -5.39
C THR A 163 17.26 -6.71 -5.68
N PHE A 164 17.46 -5.48 -5.22
CA PHE A 164 16.57 -4.35 -5.47
C PHE A 164 17.36 -3.05 -5.56
N GLU A 165 16.77 -2.06 -6.22
CA GLU A 165 17.33 -0.73 -6.35
C GLU A 165 16.21 0.31 -6.25
N ALA A 166 16.49 1.44 -5.60
CA ALA A 166 15.54 2.51 -5.40
C ALA A 166 16.28 3.85 -5.37
N ILE A 167 15.71 4.87 -5.99
CA ILE A 167 16.19 6.25 -5.93
C ILE A 167 15.04 7.17 -5.54
N TYR A 168 15.36 8.13 -4.68
CA TYR A 168 14.47 9.14 -4.15
C TYR A 168 15.09 10.51 -4.43
N LEU A 169 14.33 11.40 -5.06
CA LEU A 169 14.77 12.75 -5.41
C LEU A 169 13.83 13.76 -4.75
N GLN A 170 14.37 14.59 -3.85
CA GLN A 170 13.64 15.70 -3.22
C GLN A 170 12.25 15.28 -2.69
N MET A 171 12.21 14.20 -1.90
CA MET A 171 10.96 13.63 -1.42
C MET A 171 11.06 13.11 0.02
N GLU A 172 9.91 12.99 0.67
CA GLU A 172 9.83 12.31 1.97
C GLU A 172 10.11 10.81 1.83
N PRO A 173 10.66 10.16 2.86
CA PRO A 173 10.86 8.71 2.89
C PRO A 173 9.58 7.95 2.57
N THR A 174 9.59 7.16 1.49
CA THR A 174 8.46 6.34 1.05
C THR A 174 8.97 5.02 0.49
N GLY A 175 8.07 4.10 0.16
CA GLY A 175 8.42 2.75 -0.30
C GLY A 175 9.50 2.08 0.56
N LEU A 176 10.51 1.51 -0.10
CA LEU A 176 11.68 0.91 0.52
C LEU A 176 12.50 1.87 1.39
N GLY A 177 12.53 3.17 1.08
CA GLY A 177 13.24 4.18 1.85
C GLY A 177 12.61 4.42 3.23
N LEU A 178 11.29 4.22 3.34
CA LEU A 178 10.62 4.18 4.64
C LEU A 178 10.84 2.85 5.37
N ALA A 179 10.88 1.74 4.63
CA ALA A 179 11.00 0.39 5.21
C ALA A 179 12.43 0.04 5.67
N CYS A 180 13.44 0.48 4.92
CA CYS A 180 14.85 0.13 5.09
C CYS A 180 15.71 1.32 5.53
N GLY A 181 15.13 2.54 5.55
CA GLY A 181 15.86 3.78 5.78
C GLY A 181 16.35 4.44 4.49
N MET A 182 16.95 5.62 4.64
CA MET A 182 17.41 6.46 3.53
C MET A 182 18.91 6.73 3.69
N ALA A 183 19.69 6.52 2.63
CA ALA A 183 21.10 6.87 2.55
C ALA A 183 21.33 7.82 1.36
N PRO A 184 22.29 8.76 1.43
CA PRO A 184 22.69 9.56 0.27
C PRO A 184 22.98 8.66 -0.92
N ALA A 185 22.66 9.12 -2.13
CA ALA A 185 22.97 8.38 -3.34
C ALA A 185 23.77 9.22 -4.34
N ASP A 186 24.63 8.56 -5.10
CA ASP A 186 25.56 9.13 -6.05
C ASP A 186 24.78 9.70 -7.23
N THR A 187 25.38 10.68 -7.89
CA THR A 187 24.77 11.37 -9.02
C THR A 187 25.09 10.71 -10.37
N GLU A 188 26.13 9.88 -10.42
CA GLU A 188 26.75 9.43 -11.67
C GLU A 188 26.34 8.02 -12.11
N SER A 189 25.84 7.19 -11.19
CA SER A 189 25.48 5.82 -11.53
C SER A 189 24.12 5.73 -12.23
N THR A 190 23.99 4.75 -13.10
CA THR A 190 22.72 4.30 -13.69
C THR A 190 22.02 3.30 -12.78
N ALA A 191 20.73 3.04 -13.04
CA ALA A 191 19.96 2.01 -12.35
C ALA A 191 20.64 0.63 -12.43
N ALA A 192 21.06 0.23 -13.63
CA ALA A 192 21.74 -1.04 -13.87
C ALA A 192 23.06 -1.15 -13.10
N GLN A 193 23.89 -0.08 -13.09
CA GLN A 193 25.13 -0.06 -12.31
C GLN A 193 24.87 -0.22 -10.81
N ARG A 194 23.89 0.50 -10.25
CA ARG A 194 23.55 0.35 -8.82
C ARG A 194 23.02 -1.03 -8.48
N PHE A 195 22.21 -1.61 -9.36
CA PHE A 195 21.72 -2.97 -9.17
C PHE A 195 22.87 -3.97 -9.16
N GLU A 196 23.83 -3.84 -10.08
CA GLU A 196 24.99 -4.74 -10.18
C GLU A 196 25.97 -4.58 -9.02
N MET A 197 26.28 -3.34 -8.61
CA MET A 197 27.14 -3.04 -7.46
C MET A 197 26.61 -3.66 -6.15
N ARG A 198 25.30 -3.88 -6.08
CA ARG A 198 24.64 -4.43 -4.88
C ARG A 198 24.49 -5.94 -4.92
N ARG A 199 24.76 -6.60 -6.05
CA ARG A 199 24.56 -8.05 -6.15
C ARG A 199 25.42 -8.80 -5.12
N PRO A 200 24.85 -9.83 -4.47
CA PRO A 200 25.63 -10.71 -3.61
C PRO A 200 26.83 -11.28 -4.36
N GLY A 201 28.04 -11.12 -3.79
CA GLY A 201 29.29 -11.60 -4.39
C GLY A 201 30.05 -10.59 -5.25
N THR A 202 29.46 -9.41 -5.55
CA THR A 202 30.21 -8.31 -6.17
C THR A 202 31.15 -7.66 -5.14
N PRO A 203 32.46 -7.49 -5.41
CA PRO A 203 33.36 -6.81 -4.50
C PRO A 203 32.83 -5.40 -4.21
N GLN A 204 32.59 -5.08 -2.93
CA GLN A 204 32.27 -3.71 -2.53
C GLN A 204 33.55 -2.88 -2.65
N THR A 205 33.76 -2.28 -3.83
CA THR A 205 34.67 -1.15 -3.95
C THR A 205 34.11 0.00 -3.12
N ASN A 206 34.97 0.88 -2.59
CA ASN A 206 34.62 2.00 -1.70
C ASN A 206 33.75 3.09 -2.36
N HIS A 207 32.77 2.73 -3.18
CA HIS A 207 31.82 3.66 -3.74
C HIS A 207 30.90 4.12 -2.62
N LYS A 208 30.98 5.42 -2.33
CA LYS A 208 29.93 6.10 -1.60
C LYS A 208 28.66 5.97 -2.43
N TYR A 209 27.59 5.55 -1.76
CA TYR A 209 26.27 5.34 -2.33
C TYR A 209 25.80 6.48 -3.18
#